data_AF-A0A8X6WW18-F1
#
_entry.id   AF-A0A8X6WW18-F1
#
_cell.length_a   1.000
_cell.length_b   1.000
_cell.length_c   1.000
_cell.angle_alpha   90.00
_cell.angle_beta   90.00
_cell.angle_gamma   90.00
#
_symmetry.space_group_name_H-M   'P 1'
#
loop_
_entity.id
_entity.type
_entity.pdbx_description
1 polymer ?
#
loop_
_entity_poly.entity_id
_entity_poly.type
_entity_poly.pdbx_seq_one_letter_code
_entity_poly.pdbx_strand_id
1 'polypeptide(L)'
;MSIDACTGLFKSKTLGRVFTVNPRQIESFYLRLLFVNVTGRLSFQDIRKVNGQQYPTYKDTCLSLGLLEDDDQWDCMFTEAALNCTAIQIRLLYAIVLTTCFLAREETLWDNHKNSMTDDILHRHRTRLNDLMITFSDAIYNEALITID
;
A
#
# COMPACT_ATOMS: atom_id res chain seq x y z
N MET A 1 15.00 -1.89 -49.95
CA MET A 1 14.09 -0.85 -50.49
C MET A 1 12.75 -1.10 -49.81
N SER A 2 12.52 -0.64 -48.58
CA SER A 2 12.25 0.73 -48.11
C SER A 2 10.75 1.10 -48.14
N ILE A 3 10.12 1.05 -46.95
CA ILE A 3 9.12 1.95 -46.29
C ILE A 3 7.78 2.16 -47.07
N ASP A 4 6.58 1.90 -46.53
CA ASP A 4 5.81 2.73 -45.59
C ASP A 4 4.73 1.90 -44.86
N ALA A 5 4.76 1.78 -43.54
CA ALA A 5 4.24 2.76 -42.56
C ALA A 5 2.70 2.94 -42.63
N CYS A 6 1.94 1.99 -42.10
CA CYS A 6 0.52 2.21 -41.76
C CYS A 6 0.42 2.98 -40.43
N THR A 7 0.55 4.31 -40.53
CA THR A 7 0.15 5.28 -39.51
C THR A 7 -1.37 5.26 -39.34
N GLY A 8 -1.86 4.83 -38.18
CA GLY A 8 -3.30 4.89 -37.89
C GLY A 8 -3.75 4.21 -36.60
N LEU A 9 -2.91 3.39 -35.97
CA LEU A 9 -3.23 2.83 -34.65
C LEU A 9 -2.96 3.89 -33.57
N PHE A 10 -3.92 4.79 -33.34
CA PHE A 10 -3.94 5.56 -32.10
C PHE A 10 -4.21 4.57 -30.97
N LYS A 11 -3.15 4.11 -30.30
CA LYS A 11 -3.27 3.52 -28.97
C LYS A 11 -3.71 4.67 -28.04
N SER A 12 -5.01 4.90 -27.95
CA SER A 12 -5.56 5.78 -26.93
C SER A 12 -5.03 5.28 -25.60
N LYS A 13 -4.32 6.15 -24.90
CA LYS A 13 -3.89 5.95 -23.52
C LYS A 13 -5.18 6.01 -22.69
N THR A 14 -5.99 4.96 -22.74
CA THR A 14 -7.15 4.82 -21.89
C THR A 14 -6.61 4.78 -20.49
N LEU A 15 -6.63 5.95 -19.83
CA LEU A 15 -6.54 6.03 -18.39
C LEU A 15 -7.66 5.14 -17.87
N GLY A 16 -7.30 3.94 -17.41
CA GLY A 16 -8.18 3.16 -16.56
C GLY A 16 -8.66 4.11 -15.49
N ARG A 17 -9.98 4.27 -15.35
CA ARG A 17 -10.56 5.15 -14.34
C ARG A 17 -9.98 4.72 -13.00
N VAL A 18 -9.06 5.51 -12.46
CA VAL A 18 -8.59 5.37 -11.08
C VAL A 18 -9.80 5.74 -10.25
N PHE A 19 -10.51 4.73 -9.76
CA PHE A 19 -11.54 4.96 -8.77
C PHE A 19 -10.81 5.39 -7.51
N THR A 20 -10.83 6.68 -7.20
CA THR A 20 -10.42 7.17 -5.89
C THR A 20 -11.42 6.60 -4.88
N VAL A 21 -11.08 5.48 -4.27
CA VAL A 21 -11.93 4.85 -3.26
C VAL A 21 -11.71 5.64 -1.98
N ASN A 22 -12.76 6.26 -1.46
CA ASN A 22 -12.71 6.86 -0.14
C ASN A 22 -12.31 5.78 0.88
N PRO A 23 -11.42 6.04 1.85
CA PRO A 23 -11.07 5.07 2.90
C PRO A 23 -12.30 4.48 3.62
N ARG A 24 -13.39 5.24 3.73
CA ARG A 24 -14.68 4.76 4.27
C ARG A 24 -15.42 3.75 3.37
N GLN A 25 -15.00 3.58 2.12
CA GLN A 25 -15.60 2.72 1.10
C GLN A 25 -14.67 1.59 0.66
N ILE A 26 -13.55 1.38 1.36
CA ILE A 26 -12.58 0.30 1.08
C ILE A 26 -13.27 -1.08 0.99
N GLU A 27 -14.22 -1.36 1.89
CA GLU A 27 -15.02 -2.59 1.86
C GLU A 27 -15.84 -2.73 0.56
N SER A 28 -16.43 -1.62 0.08
CA SER A 28 -17.19 -1.61 -1.18
C SER A 28 -16.29 -1.83 -2.39
N PHE A 29 -15.02 -1.39 -2.31
CA PHE A 29 -14.04 -1.67 -3.34
C PHE A 29 -13.65 -3.15 -3.38
N TYR A 30 -13.31 -3.77 -2.25
CA TYR A 30 -12.98 -5.20 -2.22
C TYR A 30 -14.17 -6.03 -2.69
N LEU A 31 -15.39 -5.67 -2.27
CA LEU A 31 -16.60 -6.28 -2.77
C LEU A 31 -16.75 -6.14 -4.29
N ARG A 32 -16.47 -4.95 -4.85
CA ARG A 32 -16.50 -4.72 -6.30
C ARG A 32 -15.42 -5.52 -7.02
N LEU A 33 -14.23 -5.62 -6.45
CA LEU A 33 -13.12 -6.41 -6.98
C LEU A 33 -13.49 -7.90 -7.02
N LEU A 34 -14.14 -8.41 -5.96
CA LEU A 34 -14.69 -9.76 -5.94
C LEU A 34 -15.76 -9.95 -7.01
N PHE A 35 -16.72 -9.02 -7.16
CA PHE A 35 -17.76 -9.14 -8.19
C PHE A 35 -17.23 -9.14 -9.62
N VAL A 36 -16.13 -8.42 -9.89
CA VAL A 36 -15.50 -8.41 -11.21
C VAL A 36 -14.78 -9.73 -11.50
N ASN A 37 -14.14 -10.33 -10.50
CA ASN A 37 -13.30 -11.51 -10.70
C ASN A 37 -14.00 -12.84 -10.43
N VAL A 38 -15.09 -12.83 -9.65
CA VAL A 38 -15.81 -14.04 -9.22
C VAL A 38 -17.20 -14.06 -9.85
N THR A 39 -17.35 -14.88 -10.90
CA THR A 39 -18.62 -15.05 -11.61
C THR A 39 -19.50 -16.13 -10.96
N GLY A 40 -20.82 -15.90 -10.92
CA GLY A 40 -21.82 -16.92 -10.57
C GLY A 40 -22.19 -17.06 -9.09
N ARG A 41 -21.72 -16.18 -8.20
CA ARG A 41 -22.11 -16.22 -6.78
C ARG A 41 -23.36 -15.39 -6.51
N LEU A 42 -24.34 -16.01 -5.86
CA LEU A 42 -25.70 -15.47 -5.72
C LEU A 42 -25.92 -14.72 -4.40
N SER A 43 -24.99 -14.79 -3.43
CA SER A 43 -25.13 -14.14 -2.13
C SER A 43 -23.82 -13.51 -1.62
N PHE A 44 -23.94 -12.53 -0.73
CA PHE A 44 -22.79 -11.90 -0.05
C PHE A 44 -22.02 -12.86 0.87
N GLN A 45 -22.66 -13.93 1.35
CA GLN A 45 -21.95 -14.96 2.10
C GLN A 45 -21.15 -15.86 1.17
N ASP A 46 -21.74 -16.21 0.02
CA ASP A 46 -21.06 -17.04 -0.96
C ASP A 46 -19.87 -16.29 -1.56
N ILE A 47 -19.98 -14.98 -1.80
CA ILE A 47 -18.85 -14.19 -2.33
C ILE A 47 -17.61 -14.20 -1.41
N ARG A 48 -17.78 -14.53 -0.13
CA ARG A 48 -16.68 -14.68 0.83
C ARG A 48 -16.16 -16.12 1.00
N LYS A 49 -16.67 -17.08 0.23
CA LYS A 49 -16.23 -18.49 0.30
C LYS A 49 -15.23 -18.82 -0.80
N VAL A 50 -13.98 -19.17 -0.47
CA VAL A 50 -12.99 -19.61 -1.47
C VAL A 50 -12.60 -21.05 -1.15
N ASN A 51 -12.75 -21.95 -2.11
CA ASN A 51 -12.50 -23.39 -1.94
C ASN A 51 -13.21 -24.03 -0.72
N GLY A 52 -14.44 -23.59 -0.43
CA GLY A 52 -15.23 -24.09 0.71
C GLY A 52 -14.93 -23.41 2.06
N GLN A 53 -13.86 -22.61 2.16
CA GLN A 53 -13.53 -21.85 3.37
C GLN A 53 -14.19 -20.47 3.34
N GLN A 54 -14.86 -20.09 4.42
CA GLN A 54 -15.46 -18.76 4.57
C GLN A 54 -14.50 -17.78 5.23
N TYR A 55 -14.24 -16.65 4.57
CA TYR A 55 -13.32 -15.61 5.05
C TYR A 55 -14.05 -14.51 5.83
N PRO A 56 -13.41 -13.89 6.85
CA PRO A 56 -14.06 -12.91 7.74
C PRO A 56 -14.29 -11.53 7.08
N THR A 57 -13.46 -11.12 6.12
CA THR A 57 -13.64 -9.87 5.37
C THR A 57 -13.61 -10.09 3.84
N TYR A 58 -14.08 -9.10 3.09
CA TYR A 58 -13.92 -9.10 1.63
C TYR A 58 -12.44 -8.98 1.23
N LYS A 59 -11.63 -8.25 2.02
CA LYS A 59 -10.17 -8.14 1.85
C LYS A 59 -9.50 -9.50 1.91
N ASP A 60 -9.79 -10.31 2.93
CA ASP A 60 -9.21 -11.64 3.10
C ASP A 60 -9.62 -12.59 1.96
N THR A 61 -10.85 -12.42 1.47
CA THR A 61 -11.32 -13.17 0.31
C THR A 61 -10.50 -12.81 -0.93
N CYS A 62 -10.31 -11.51 -1.21
CA CYS A 62 -9.46 -11.03 -2.32
C CYS A 62 -8.03 -11.55 -2.19
N LEU A 63 -7.47 -11.54 -0.97
CA LEU A 63 -6.13 -12.05 -0.68
C LEU A 63 -6.02 -13.54 -0.99
N SER A 64 -7.00 -14.34 -0.55
CA SER A 64 -7.03 -15.79 -0.83
C SER A 64 -7.19 -16.14 -2.31
N LEU A 65 -7.75 -15.23 -3.10
CA LEU A 65 -7.90 -15.35 -4.55
C LEU A 65 -6.68 -14.81 -5.32
N GLY A 66 -5.68 -14.25 -4.63
CA GLY A 66 -4.52 -13.62 -5.26
C GLY A 66 -4.88 -12.37 -6.08
N LEU A 67 -5.97 -11.67 -5.71
CA LEU A 67 -6.43 -10.46 -6.41
C LEU A 67 -5.74 -9.19 -5.91
N LEU A 68 -4.98 -9.28 -4.82
CA LEU A 68 -4.18 -8.20 -4.27
C LEU A 68 -2.72 -8.41 -4.69
N GLU A 69 -2.02 -7.31 -4.98
CA GLU A 69 -0.59 -7.37 -5.29
C GLU A 69 0.18 -7.90 -4.07
N ASP A 70 1.21 -8.72 -4.33
CA ASP A 70 2.03 -9.29 -3.27
C ASP A 70 2.81 -8.18 -2.57
N ASP A 71 2.71 -8.12 -1.23
CA ASP A 71 3.30 -7.01 -0.46
C ASP A 71 4.84 -6.99 -0.53
N ASP A 72 5.45 -8.08 -1.03
CA ASP A 72 6.90 -8.25 -1.21
C ASP A 72 7.54 -7.15 -2.06
N GLN A 73 6.80 -6.60 -3.05
CA GLN A 73 7.31 -5.50 -3.87
C GLN A 73 7.50 -4.22 -3.03
N TRP A 74 6.57 -3.96 -2.11
CA TRP A 74 6.66 -2.79 -1.23
C TRP A 74 7.79 -2.96 -0.24
N ASP A 75 7.95 -4.14 0.35
CA ASP A 75 9.03 -4.41 1.29
C ASP A 75 10.42 -4.23 0.65
N CYS A 76 10.60 -4.73 -0.58
CA CYS A 76 11.83 -4.50 -1.37
C CYS A 76 12.06 -3.00 -1.62
N MET A 77 11.02 -2.27 -2.05
CA MET A 77 11.11 -0.86 -2.35
C MET A 77 11.48 -0.02 -1.12
N PHE A 78 10.86 -0.30 0.03
CA PHE A 78 11.18 0.41 1.28
C PHE A 78 12.57 0.06 1.81
N THR A 79 13.01 -1.19 1.64
CA THR A 79 14.38 -1.60 1.97
C THR A 79 15.41 -0.83 1.14
N GLU A 80 15.17 -0.66 -0.16
CA GLU A 80 16.03 0.15 -1.03
C GLU A 80 15.98 1.64 -0.65
N ALA A 81 14.80 2.17 -0.36
CA ALA A 81 14.61 3.55 0.07
C ALA A 81 15.34 3.83 1.41
N ALA A 82 15.34 2.87 2.34
CA ALA A 82 16.07 3.00 3.61
C ALA A 82 17.58 3.19 3.43
N LEU A 83 18.15 2.70 2.32
CA LEU A 83 19.57 2.87 2.00
C LEU A 83 19.88 4.17 1.24
N ASN A 84 18.91 4.70 0.50
CA ASN A 84 19.14 5.77 -0.49
C ASN A 84 18.39 7.08 -0.19
N CYS A 85 17.46 7.08 0.76
CA CYS A 85 16.55 8.20 1.02
C CYS A 85 16.57 8.64 2.48
N THR A 86 16.12 9.87 2.71
CA THR A 86 15.91 10.42 4.06
C THR A 86 14.61 9.92 4.67
N ALA A 87 14.53 9.88 6.00
CA ALA A 87 13.31 9.48 6.71
C ALA A 87 12.05 10.25 6.25
N ILE A 88 12.18 11.54 5.93
CA ILE A 88 11.07 12.36 5.37
C ILE A 88 10.61 11.82 4.02
N GLN A 89 11.54 11.49 3.11
CA GLN A 89 11.21 10.94 1.80
C GLN A 89 10.56 9.56 1.92
N ILE A 90 11.02 8.73 2.86
CA ILE A 90 10.44 7.41 3.11
C ILE A 90 9.01 7.55 3.67
N ARG A 91 8.75 8.53 4.56
CA ARG A 91 7.37 8.85 5.01
C ARG A 91 6.47 9.29 3.87
N LEU A 92 6.97 10.14 2.97
CA LEU A 92 6.21 10.56 1.78
C LEU A 92 5.92 9.37 0.86
N LEU A 93 6.90 8.49 0.65
CA LEU A 93 6.71 7.26 -0.10
C LEU A 93 5.62 6.38 0.53
N TYR A 94 5.60 6.27 1.85
CA TYR A 94 4.56 5.56 2.59
C TYR A 94 3.18 6.19 2.41
N ALA A 95 3.05 7.53 2.47
CA ALA A 95 1.80 8.22 2.17
C ALA A 95 1.31 7.93 0.74
N ILE A 96 2.21 7.96 -0.25
CA ILE A 96 1.88 7.66 -1.64
C ILE A 96 1.41 6.21 -1.78
N VAL A 97 2.13 5.25 -1.19
CA VAL A 97 1.73 3.83 -1.26
C VAL A 97 0.38 3.62 -0.57
N LEU A 98 0.14 4.21 0.60
CA LEU A 98 -1.16 4.11 1.28
C LEU A 98 -2.33 4.69 0.47
N THR A 99 -2.08 5.75 -0.30
CA THR A 99 -3.13 6.46 -1.05
C THR A 99 -3.34 5.93 -2.46
N THR A 100 -2.29 5.38 -3.08
CA THR A 100 -2.30 4.96 -4.49
C THR A 100 -2.29 3.44 -4.65
N CYS A 101 -1.82 2.70 -3.66
CA CYS A 101 -1.66 1.26 -3.71
C CYS A 101 -2.61 0.57 -2.73
N PHE A 102 -3.07 -0.63 -3.09
CA PHE A 102 -3.90 -1.45 -2.23
C PHE A 102 -3.02 -2.40 -1.43
N LEU A 103 -2.50 -1.93 -0.30
CA LEU A 103 -1.73 -2.77 0.60
C LEU A 103 -2.61 -3.87 1.19
N ALA A 104 -2.18 -5.12 1.04
CA ALA A 104 -2.84 -6.23 1.74
C ALA A 104 -2.53 -6.17 3.24
N ARG A 105 -1.32 -5.72 3.62
CA ARG A 105 -0.88 -5.62 5.02
C ARG A 105 -0.15 -4.31 5.32
N GLU A 106 -0.90 -3.21 5.45
CA GLU A 106 -0.34 -1.90 5.80
C GLU A 106 0.41 -1.87 7.13
N GLU A 107 -0.07 -2.61 8.13
CA GLU A 107 0.51 -2.69 9.47
C GLU A 107 1.86 -3.40 9.46
N THR A 108 1.98 -4.50 8.70
CA THR A 108 3.24 -5.23 8.55
C THR A 108 4.29 -4.38 7.86
N LEU A 109 3.91 -3.65 6.80
CA LEU A 109 4.83 -2.76 6.10
C LEU A 109 5.32 -1.62 7.01
N TRP A 110 4.42 -1.04 7.81
CA TRP A 110 4.79 -0.04 8.82
C TRP A 110 5.77 -0.62 9.83
N ASP A 111 5.46 -1.77 10.42
CA ASP A 111 6.30 -2.37 11.46
C ASP A 111 7.70 -2.71 10.99
N ASN A 112 7.84 -3.14 9.74
CA ASN A 112 9.13 -3.44 9.13
C ASN A 112 10.00 -2.17 8.94
N HIS A 113 9.37 -1.03 8.61
CA HIS A 113 10.10 0.17 8.12
C HIS A 113 10.00 1.41 9.03
N LYS A 114 9.25 1.36 10.13
CA LYS A 114 9.03 2.50 11.05
C LYS A 114 10.32 3.11 11.60
N ASN A 115 11.36 2.32 11.81
CA ASN A 115 12.65 2.84 12.28
C ASN A 115 13.30 3.76 11.23
N SER A 116 13.35 3.31 9.97
CA SER A 116 13.87 4.10 8.85
C SER A 116 13.04 5.36 8.61
N MET A 117 11.72 5.28 8.83
CA MET A 117 10.80 6.42 8.74
C MET A 117 10.90 7.41 9.90
N THR A 118 11.57 7.08 11.00
CA THR A 118 11.61 7.92 12.22
C THR A 118 13.01 8.32 12.65
N ASP A 119 14.02 7.98 11.86
CA ASP A 119 15.43 8.24 12.18
C ASP A 119 15.73 9.74 12.38
N ASP A 120 15.13 10.62 11.56
CA ASP A 120 15.28 12.07 11.71
C ASP A 120 14.65 12.60 13.01
N ILE A 121 13.52 12.02 13.42
CA ILE A 121 12.83 12.38 14.66
C ILE A 121 13.66 11.93 15.85
N LEU A 122 14.17 10.69 15.84
CA LEU A 122 15.07 10.19 16.87
C LEU A 122 16.32 11.08 16.99
N HIS A 123 16.93 11.44 15.87
CA HIS A 123 18.08 12.33 15.84
C HIS A 123 17.75 13.71 16.43
N ARG A 124 16.58 14.27 16.11
CA ARG A 124 16.10 15.55 16.66
C ARG A 124 15.92 15.50 18.18
N HIS A 125 15.35 14.42 18.71
CA HIS A 125 15.19 14.24 20.17
C HIS A 125 16.53 14.13 20.88
N ARG A 126 17.47 13.33 20.35
CA ARG A 126 18.83 13.20 20.88
C ARG A 126 19.56 14.53 20.94
N THR A 127 19.50 15.30 19.86
CA THR A 127 20.14 16.62 19.77
C THR A 127 19.50 17.64 20.70
N ARG A 128 18.16 17.65 20.83
CA ARG A 128 17.43 18.58 21.70
C ARG A 128 17.71 18.34 23.18
N LEU A 129 17.79 17.08 23.59
CA LEU A 129 17.99 16.69 24.99
C LEU A 129 19.46 16.47 25.34
N ASN A 130 20.35 16.52 24.34
CA ASN A 130 21.77 16.18 24.45
C ASN A 130 22.00 14.81 25.11
N ASP A 131 21.16 13.84 24.76
CA ASP A 131 21.19 12.49 25.30
C ASP A 131 21.16 11.46 24.17
N LEU A 132 22.24 10.69 24.05
CA LEU A 132 22.39 9.64 23.04
C LEU A 132 21.75 8.31 23.45
N MET A 133 21.37 8.14 24.73
CA MET A 133 20.71 6.93 25.23
C MET A 133 19.25 6.84 24.82
N ILE A 134 18.67 7.91 24.25
CA ILE A 134 17.32 7.88 23.70
C ILE A 134 17.27 6.84 22.58
N THR A 135 16.33 5.91 22.68
CA THR A 135 16.02 4.90 21.67
C THR A 135 14.69 5.19 21.01
N PHE A 136 14.34 4.40 19.98
CA PHE A 136 12.99 4.41 19.44
C PHE A 136 11.96 4.14 20.55
N SER A 137 10.84 4.83 20.45
CA SER A 137 9.72 4.74 21.39
C SER A 137 8.42 5.02 20.67
N ASP A 138 7.29 4.62 21.25
CA ASP A 138 5.97 4.86 20.68
C ASP A 138 5.69 6.35 20.48
N ALA A 139 6.24 7.22 21.33
CA ALA A 139 6.12 8.67 21.16
C ALA A 139 6.76 9.15 19.84
N ILE A 140 7.92 8.60 19.46
CA ILE A 140 8.63 8.92 18.22
C ILE A 140 7.85 8.39 17.01
N TYR A 141 7.33 7.16 17.09
CA TYR A 141 6.51 6.58 16.03
C TYR A 141 5.20 7.35 15.84
N ASN A 142 4.54 7.76 16.92
CA ASN A 142 3.34 8.57 16.86
C ASN A 142 3.59 9.96 16.25
N GLU A 143 4.72 10.59 16.58
CA GLU A 143 5.12 11.86 15.97
C GLU A 143 5.27 11.71 14.45
N ALA A 144 5.86 10.60 14.00
CA ALA A 144 5.98 10.30 12.58
C ALA A 144 4.63 10.10 11.90
N LEU A 145 3.72 9.34 12.50
CA LEU A 145 2.37 9.12 11.97
C LEU A 145 1.59 10.43 11.83
N ILE A 146 1.78 11.38 12.76
CA ILE A 146 1.14 12.71 12.69
C ILE A 146 1.74 13.57 11.58
N THR A 147 3.02 13.36 11.23
CA THR A 147 3.73 14.13 10.19
C THR A 147 3.65 13.50 8.80
N ILE A 148 2.93 12.39 8.63
CA ILE A 148 2.58 11.84 7.33
C ILE A 148 1.43 12.68 6.77
N ASP A 149 1.76 13.57 5.83
CA ASP A 149 0.85 14.48 5.13
C ASP A 149 0.55 13.96 3.70
#